data_AF-A0A946E6A4-F1
#
_entry.id   AF-A0A946E6A4-F1
#
_cell.length_a   1.000
_cell.length_b   1.000
_cell.length_c   1.000
_cell.angle_alpha   90.00
_cell.angle_beta   90.00
_cell.angle_gamma   90.00
#
_symmetry.space_group_name_H-M   'P 1'
#
loop_
_entity.id
_entity.type
_entity.pdbx_description
1 polymer ?
#
loop_
_entity_poly.entity_id
_entity_poly.type
_entity_poly.pdbx_seq_one_letter_code
_entity_poly.pdbx_strand_id
1 'polypeptide(L)'
;MTSKVIYHISNGISLLILIAYSMNLVWGWAGYWAINLIYIIVPVIVVNQAFRFWAKKLDSQVINPIIAIKTARILYYSGAIIFILATISMMLFLPLTRPLVLLSVAIEIAAWVCSIGLQQKEKFVNSEIIDDLEL
;
A
#
# COMPACT_ATOMS: atom_id res chain seq x y z
N MET A 1 -17.02 1.53 13.38
CA MET A 1 -15.79 1.39 12.58
C MET A 1 -15.67 2.62 11.69
N THR A 2 -14.59 3.39 11.77
CA THR A 2 -14.46 4.63 10.99
C THR A 2 -13.94 4.36 9.58
N SER A 3 -14.36 5.16 8.61
CA SER A 3 -14.00 5.01 7.19
C SER A 3 -12.48 4.99 6.95
N LYS A 4 -11.71 5.72 7.78
CA LYS A 4 -10.24 5.73 7.79
C LYS A 4 -9.63 4.36 8.15
N VAL A 5 -10.25 3.61 9.05
CA VAL A 5 -9.79 2.26 9.45
C VAL A 5 -9.97 1.26 8.30
N ILE A 6 -11.07 1.36 7.55
CA ILE A 6 -11.32 0.53 6.37
C ILE A 6 -10.23 0.76 5.31
N TYR A 7 -9.79 2.01 5.12
CA TYR A 7 -8.66 2.30 4.23
C TYR A 7 -7.33 1.72 4.71
N HIS A 8 -7.04 1.75 6.01
CA HIS A 8 -5.81 1.13 6.54
C HIS A 8 -5.80 -0.38 6.38
N ILE A 9 -6.95 -1.04 6.63
CA ILE A 9 -7.11 -2.47 6.41
C ILE A 9 -6.94 -2.79 4.91
N SER A 10 -7.61 -2.04 4.04
CA SER A 10 -7.47 -2.16 2.58
C SER A 10 -6.00 -2.03 2.14
N ASN A 11 -5.30 -0.99 2.58
CA ASN A 11 -3.90 -0.78 2.23
C ASN A 11 -2.98 -1.88 2.81
N GLY A 12 -3.24 -2.35 4.03
CA GLY A 12 -2.49 -3.47 4.63
C GLY A 12 -2.69 -4.78 3.88
N ILE A 13 -3.92 -5.08 3.44
CA ILE A 13 -4.21 -6.22 2.57
C ILE A 13 -3.42 -6.09 1.25
N SER A 14 -3.48 -4.93 0.58
CA SER A 14 -2.68 -4.71 -0.65
C SER A 14 -1.20 -5.00 -0.44
N LEU A 15 -0.63 -4.51 0.65
CA LEU A 15 0.78 -4.68 0.99
C LEU A 15 1.13 -6.15 1.23
N LEU A 16 0.30 -6.89 1.96
CA LEU A 16 0.51 -8.32 2.19
C LEU A 16 0.53 -9.11 0.88
N ILE A 17 -0.36 -8.79 -0.05
CA ILE A 17 -0.38 -9.45 -1.36
C ILE A 17 0.83 -9.07 -2.21
N LEU A 18 1.25 -7.80 -2.17
CA LEU A 18 2.50 -7.37 -2.81
C LEU A 18 3.71 -8.13 -2.26
N ILE A 19 3.80 -8.30 -0.94
CA ILE A 19 4.87 -9.06 -0.29
C ILE A 19 4.83 -10.53 -0.71
N ALA A 20 3.66 -11.17 -0.66
CA ALA A 20 3.50 -12.56 -1.05
C ALA A 20 3.90 -12.79 -2.52
N TYR A 21 3.49 -11.89 -3.41
CA TYR A 21 3.90 -11.90 -4.82
C TYR A 21 5.42 -11.74 -4.97
N SER A 22 5.98 -10.75 -4.29
CA SER A 22 7.41 -10.45 -4.34
C SER A 22 8.26 -11.62 -3.84
N MET A 23 7.83 -12.30 -2.78
CA MET A 23 8.47 -13.51 -2.29
C MET A 23 8.43 -14.65 -3.30
N ASN A 24 7.31 -14.83 -4.00
CA ASN A 24 7.20 -15.81 -5.08
C ASN A 24 8.21 -15.55 -6.20
N LEU A 25 8.36 -14.28 -6.60
CA LEU A 25 9.33 -13.85 -7.61
C LEU A 25 10.78 -14.05 -7.17
N VAL A 26 11.11 -13.73 -5.92
CA VAL A 26 12.48 -13.82 -5.40
C VAL A 26 12.94 -15.26 -5.22
N TRP A 27 12.08 -16.12 -4.66
CA TRP A 27 12.43 -17.52 -4.35
C TRP A 27 12.20 -18.49 -5.51
N GLY A 28 11.75 -18.00 -6.67
CA GLY A 28 11.64 -18.84 -7.87
C GLY A 28 10.56 -19.91 -7.77
N TRP A 29 9.55 -19.72 -6.92
CA TRP A 29 8.35 -20.58 -6.88
C TRP A 29 7.50 -20.44 -8.17
N ALA A 30 7.91 -19.54 -9.07
CA ALA A 30 7.35 -19.20 -10.36
C ALA A 30 7.01 -20.41 -11.26
N GLY A 31 7.71 -21.54 -11.12
CA GLY A 31 7.41 -22.76 -11.91
C GLY A 31 6.00 -23.34 -11.68
N TYR A 32 5.42 -23.17 -10.48
CA TYR A 32 4.08 -23.69 -10.14
C TYR A 32 3.02 -22.59 -9.96
N TRP A 33 3.43 -21.33 -9.76
CA TRP A 33 2.53 -20.26 -9.34
C TRP A 33 2.36 -19.11 -10.34
N ALA A 34 3.23 -18.98 -11.35
CA ALA A 34 3.14 -17.87 -12.32
C ALA A 34 1.79 -17.82 -13.07
N ILE A 35 1.19 -18.98 -13.36
CA ILE A 35 -0.12 -19.10 -14.02
C ILE A 35 -1.28 -18.84 -13.03
N ASN A 36 -1.10 -19.15 -11.74
CA ASN A 36 -2.12 -18.97 -10.70
C ASN A 36 -2.13 -17.57 -10.07
N LEU A 37 -1.10 -16.76 -10.32
CA LEU A 37 -0.92 -15.47 -9.70
C LEU A 37 -1.96 -14.42 -10.12
N ILE A 38 -2.43 -14.48 -11.37
CA ILE A 38 -3.54 -13.63 -11.83
C ILE A 38 -4.83 -13.93 -11.06
N TYR A 39 -5.09 -15.20 -10.74
CA TYR A 39 -6.25 -15.63 -9.97
C TYR A 39 -6.17 -15.22 -8.49
N ILE A 40 -5.01 -14.80 -8.00
CA ILE A 40 -4.83 -14.28 -6.64
C ILE A 40 -4.87 -12.75 -6.65
N ILE A 41 -4.14 -12.12 -7.57
CA ILE A 41 -4.01 -10.66 -7.66
C ILE A 41 -5.33 -10.01 -8.05
N VAL A 42 -6.04 -10.55 -9.04
CA VAL A 42 -7.28 -9.94 -9.55
C VAL A 42 -8.38 -9.89 -8.49
N PRO A 43 -8.73 -11.00 -7.79
CA PRO A 43 -9.72 -10.95 -6.71
C PRO A 43 -9.31 -10.02 -5.58
N VAL A 44 -8.02 -9.97 -5.25
CA VAL A 44 -7.50 -9.05 -4.24
C VAL A 44 -7.70 -7.60 -4.63
N ILE A 45 -7.39 -7.22 -5.87
CA ILE A 45 -7.61 -5.87 -6.37
C ILE A 45 -9.10 -5.53 -6.31
N VAL A 46 -9.97 -6.45 -6.74
CA VAL A 46 -11.43 -6.27 -6.71
C VAL A 46 -11.93 -6.06 -5.28
N VAL A 47 -11.52 -6.92 -4.34
CA VAL A 47 -11.87 -6.80 -2.91
C VAL A 47 -11.36 -5.49 -2.32
N ASN A 48 -10.14 -5.07 -2.68
CA ASN A 48 -9.59 -3.80 -2.25
C ASN A 48 -10.40 -2.60 -2.73
N GLN A 49 -10.79 -2.61 -4.00
CA GLN A 49 -11.62 -1.56 -4.59
C GLN A 49 -13.02 -1.55 -3.97
N ALA A 50 -13.59 -2.71 -3.65
CA ALA A 50 -14.85 -2.82 -2.93
C ALA A 50 -14.75 -2.19 -1.51
N PHE A 51 -13.67 -2.47 -0.76
CA PHE A 51 -13.45 -1.85 0.54
C PHE A 51 -13.29 -0.33 0.47
N ARG A 52 -12.55 0.17 -0.53
CA ARG A 52 -12.39 1.62 -0.76
C ARG A 52 -13.70 2.29 -1.14
N PHE A 53 -14.49 1.64 -2.01
CA PHE A 53 -15.81 2.12 -2.39
C PHE A 53 -16.76 2.15 -1.19
N TRP A 54 -16.73 1.11 -0.34
CA TRP A 54 -17.52 1.07 0.89
C TRP A 54 -17.12 2.17 1.87
N ALA A 55 -15.81 2.44 2.03
CA ALA A 55 -15.31 3.53 2.85
C ALA A 55 -15.79 4.91 2.36
N LYS A 56 -15.82 5.14 1.03
CA LYS A 56 -16.37 6.37 0.43
C LYS A 56 -17.89 6.51 0.61
N LYS A 57 -18.62 5.39 0.64
CA LYS A 57 -20.07 5.41 0.92
C LYS A 57 -20.37 5.80 2.37
N LEU A 58 -19.50 5.41 3.31
CA LEU A 58 -19.65 5.75 4.73
C LEU A 58 -19.28 7.20 5.03
N ASP A 59 -18.27 7.74 4.34
CA ASP A 59 -17.86 9.13 4.45
C ASP A 59 -17.30 9.60 3.10
N SER A 60 -18.07 10.46 2.41
CA SER A 60 -17.74 10.96 1.08
C SER A 60 -16.53 11.91 1.08
N GLN A 61 -16.22 12.50 2.24
CA GLN A 61 -15.07 13.39 2.41
C GLN A 61 -13.80 12.62 2.79
N VAL A 62 -13.90 11.31 3.08
CA VAL A 62 -12.74 10.55 3.52
C VAL A 62 -11.77 10.28 2.36
N ILE A 63 -10.55 10.77 2.53
CA ILE A 63 -9.43 10.57 1.61
C ILE A 63 -8.59 9.38 2.11
N ASN A 64 -8.03 8.60 1.20
CA ASN A 64 -7.08 7.53 1.55
C ASN A 64 -5.92 8.13 2.39
N PRO A 65 -5.66 7.62 3.61
CA PRO A 65 -4.58 8.05 4.49
C PRO A 65 -3.21 8.20 3.83
N ILE A 66 -2.84 7.23 2.99
CA ILE A 66 -1.53 7.22 2.29
C ILE A 66 -1.45 8.40 1.32
N ILE A 67 -2.57 8.71 0.65
CA ILE A 67 -2.63 9.79 -0.33
C ILE A 67 -2.71 11.15 0.38
N ALA A 68 -3.39 11.23 1.53
CA ALA A 68 -3.51 12.49 2.28
C ALA A 68 -2.12 13.05 2.66
N ILE A 69 -1.21 12.20 3.11
CA ILE A 69 0.13 12.60 3.57
C ILE A 69 1.11 12.67 2.38
N LYS A 70 1.69 13.85 2.12
CA LYS A 70 2.62 14.09 0.99
C LYS A 70 3.78 13.08 0.95
N THR A 71 4.44 12.84 2.09
CA THR A 71 5.59 11.92 2.17
C THR A 71 5.19 10.48 1.88
N ALA A 72 4.13 9.99 2.51
CA ALA A 72 3.60 8.64 2.28
C ALA A 72 3.17 8.43 0.82
N ARG A 73 2.55 9.46 0.22
CA ARG A 73 2.14 9.45 -1.19
C ARG A 73 3.33 9.33 -2.14
N ILE A 74 4.40 10.08 -1.91
CA ILE A 74 5.61 10.01 -2.73
C ILE A 74 6.21 8.61 -2.63
N LEU A 75 6.39 8.10 -1.41
CA LEU A 75 6.90 6.74 -1.19
C LEU A 75 6.04 5.69 -1.90
N TYR A 76 4.72 5.75 -1.74
CA TYR A 76 3.79 4.81 -2.38
C TYR A 76 3.94 4.80 -3.91
N TYR A 77 3.96 5.96 -4.56
CA TYR A 77 4.12 6.02 -6.02
C TYR A 77 5.52 5.62 -6.48
N SER A 78 6.57 5.99 -5.74
CA SER A 78 7.94 5.57 -6.05
C SER A 78 8.10 4.04 -5.93
N GLY A 79 7.52 3.44 -4.88
CA GLY A 79 7.52 1.99 -4.68
C GLY A 79 6.82 1.25 -5.82
N ALA A 80 5.66 1.75 -6.26
CA ALA A 80 4.93 1.22 -7.41
C ALA A 80 5.71 1.34 -8.73
N ILE A 81 6.37 2.47 -8.98
CA ILE A 81 7.22 2.66 -10.18
C ILE A 81 8.37 1.65 -10.19
N ILE A 82 9.06 1.49 -9.05
CA ILE A 82 10.18 0.54 -8.91
C ILE A 82 9.68 -0.90 -9.13
N PHE A 83 8.48 -1.24 -8.67
CA PHE A 83 7.87 -2.54 -8.92
C PHE A 83 7.63 -2.82 -10.41
N ILE A 84 7.10 -1.82 -11.13
CA ILE A 84 6.88 -1.90 -12.57
C ILE A 84 8.21 -2.08 -13.29
N LEU A 85 9.24 -1.32 -12.92
CA LEU A 85 10.59 -1.48 -13.46
C LEU A 85 11.18 -2.87 -13.18
N ALA A 86 10.91 -3.43 -12.01
CA ALA A 86 11.33 -4.79 -11.65
C ALA A 86 10.64 -5.83 -12.55
N THR A 87 9.35 -5.65 -12.82
CA THR A 87 8.55 -6.52 -13.70
C THR A 87 9.03 -6.44 -15.14
N ILE A 88 9.31 -5.24 -15.66
CA ILE A 88 9.89 -5.04 -17.00
C ILE A 88 11.28 -5.70 -17.07
N SER A 89 12.12 -5.48 -16.04
CA SER A 89 13.44 -6.11 -15.95
C SER A 89 13.36 -7.63 -15.99
N MET A 90 12.32 -8.22 -15.38
CA MET A 90 12.05 -9.66 -15.42
C MET A 90 11.73 -10.15 -16.83
N MET A 91 10.86 -9.44 -17.56
CA MET A 91 10.51 -9.77 -18.94
C MET A 91 11.71 -9.68 -19.88
N LEU A 92 12.67 -8.80 -19.58
CA LEU A 92 13.91 -8.62 -20.31
C LEU A 92 15.05 -9.52 -19.80
N PHE A 93 14.80 -10.41 -18.84
CA PHE A 93 15.79 -11.30 -18.21
C PHE A 93 17.00 -10.57 -17.62
N LEU A 94 16.81 -9.34 -17.12
CA LEU A 94 17.87 -8.56 -16.49
C LEU A 94 18.14 -9.05 -15.06
N PRO A 95 19.40 -9.06 -14.59
CA PRO A 95 19.75 -9.53 -13.25
C PRO A 95 19.22 -8.64 -12.11
N LEU A 96 18.68 -7.46 -12.44
CA LEU A 96 18.19 -6.45 -11.50
C LEU A 96 16.78 -6.71 -10.95
N THR A 97 16.05 -7.70 -11.46
CA THR A 97 14.67 -7.97 -11.03
C THR A 97 14.53 -8.14 -9.52
N ARG A 98 15.34 -9.03 -8.92
CA ARG A 98 15.26 -9.35 -7.48
C ARG A 98 15.53 -8.13 -6.58
N PRO A 99 16.64 -7.37 -6.76
CA PRO A 99 16.88 -6.19 -5.93
C PRO A 99 15.80 -5.11 -6.12
N LEU A 100 15.27 -4.92 -7.34
CA LEU A 100 14.20 -3.94 -7.57
C LEU A 100 12.88 -4.36 -6.88
N VAL A 101 12.52 -5.64 -6.91
CA VAL A 101 11.34 -6.16 -6.19
C VAL A 101 11.47 -5.92 -4.68
N LEU A 102 12.62 -6.25 -4.08
CA LEU A 102 12.85 -6.05 -2.65
C LEU A 102 12.82 -4.57 -2.25
N LEU A 103 13.43 -3.71 -3.08
CA LEU A 103 13.43 -2.26 -2.86
C LEU A 103 12.01 -1.67 -2.91
N SER A 104 11.20 -2.10 -3.88
CA SER A 104 9.79 -1.70 -3.98
C SER A 104 9.01 -2.06 -2.72
N VAL A 105 9.13 -3.31 -2.25
CA VAL A 105 8.45 -3.76 -1.02
C VAL A 105 8.86 -2.92 0.19
N ALA A 106 10.16 -2.66 0.35
CA ALA A 106 10.65 -1.85 1.47
C ALA A 106 10.08 -0.42 1.45
N ILE A 107 9.99 0.19 0.26
CA ILE A 107 9.43 1.53 0.08
C ILE A 107 7.91 1.55 0.34
N GLU A 108 7.18 0.53 -0.11
CA GLU A 108 5.74 0.40 0.13
C GLU A 108 5.42 0.18 1.62
N ILE A 109 6.24 -0.61 2.33
CA ILE A 109 6.16 -0.74 3.80
C ILE A 109 6.39 0.63 4.46
N ALA A 110 7.43 1.36 4.04
CA ALA A 110 7.72 2.68 4.59
C ALA A 110 6.56 3.67 4.34
N ALA A 111 5.95 3.65 3.15
CA ALA A 111 4.78 4.46 2.83
C ALA A 111 3.60 4.18 3.77
N TRP A 112 3.31 2.91 4.02
CA TRP A 112 2.23 2.49 4.92
C TRP A 112 2.51 2.89 6.37
N VAL A 113 3.71 2.65 6.87
CA VAL A 113 4.12 3.05 8.24
C VAL A 113 4.07 4.57 8.40
N CYS A 114 4.61 5.34 7.44
CA CYS A 114 4.52 6.80 7.45
C CYS A 114 3.06 7.28 7.48
N SER A 115 2.17 6.61 6.74
CA SER A 115 0.76 6.95 6.73
C SER A 115 0.07 6.74 8.07
N ILE A 116 0.46 5.71 8.84
CA ILE A 116 -0.09 5.44 10.16
C ILE A 116 0.48 6.41 11.19
N GLY A 117 1.81 6.54 11.24
CA GLY A 117 2.50 7.35 12.25
C GLY A 117 2.20 8.85 12.16
N LEU A 118 2.13 9.41 10.95
CA LEU A 118 1.85 10.83 10.77
C LEU A 118 0.37 11.18 10.97
N GLN A 119 -0.56 10.26 10.71
CA GLN A 119 -1.97 10.45 11.05
C GLN A 119 -2.21 10.49 12.57
N GLN A 120 -1.47 9.70 13.35
CA GLN A 120 -1.54 9.77 14.81
C GLN A 120 -1.04 11.12 15.32
N LYS A 121 0.03 11.65 14.72
CA LYS A 121 0.59 12.96 15.09
C LYS A 121 -0.36 14.13 14.78
N GLU A 122 -1.02 14.13 13.62
CA GLU A 122 -2.04 15.15 13.29
C GLU A 122 -3.26 15.10 14.20
N LYS A 123 -3.65 13.90 14.68
CA LYS A 123 -4.72 13.78 15.68
C LYS A 123 -4.32 14.37 17.02
N PHE A 124 -3.10 14.10 17.47
CA PHE A 124 -2.59 14.56 18.77
C PHE A 124 -2.46 16.08 18.83
N VAL A 125 -1.89 16.68 17.78
CA VAL A 125 -1.73 18.15 17.70
C VAL A 125 -3.09 18.86 17.63
N ASN A 126 -4.06 18.33 16.89
CA ASN A 126 -5.38 18.95 16.82
C ASN A 126 -6.18 18.78 18.13
N SER A 127 -6.03 17.68 18.87
CA SER A 127 -6.66 17.56 20.18
C SER A 127 -6.06 18.53 21.21
N GLU A 128 -4.74 18.73 21.20
CA GLU A 128 -4.08 19.70 22.09
C GLU A 128 -4.53 21.14 21.80
N ILE A 129 -4.64 21.52 20.52
CA ILE A 129 -5.10 22.88 20.14
C ILE A 129 -6.57 23.11 20.54
N ILE A 130 -7.42 22.09 20.49
CA ILE A 130 -8.84 22.22 20.86
C ILE A 130 -8.99 22.35 22.39
N ASP A 131 -8.23 21.61 23.19
CA ASP A 131 -8.22 21.75 24.65
C ASP A 131 -7.71 23.14 25.09
N ASP A 132 -6.74 23.71 24.38
CA ASP A 132 -6.21 25.06 24.68
C ASP A 132 -7.17 26.21 24.27
N LEU A 133 -8.17 25.93 23.43
CA LEU A 133 -9.16 26.91 22.95
C LEU A 133 -10.45 26.93 23.77
N GLU A 134 -10.68 25.93 24.64
CA GLU A 134 -11.86 25.82 25.52
C GLU A 134 -11.63 26.40 26.95
N LEU A 135 -10.48 27.02 27.21
CA LEU A 135 -10.13 27.73 28.45
C LEU A 135 -10.19 29.27 28.29
#